data_AF-G5HP12-F1
#
_entry.id   AF-G5HP12-F1
#
_cell.length_a   1.000
_cell.length_b   1.000
_cell.length_c   1.000
_cell.angle_alpha   90.00
_cell.angle_beta   90.00
_cell.angle_gamma   90.00
#
_symmetry.space_group_name_H-M   'P 1'
#
loop_
_entity.id
_entity.type
_entity.pdbx_description
1 polymer ?
#
loop_
_entity_poly.entity_id
_entity_poly.type
_entity_poly.pdbx_seq_one_letter_code
_entity_poly.pdbx_strand_id
1 'polypeptide(L)'
;MKRMITGRSGAWILVLCMAVLIGCSQRADGAGTAGTPVETGTAGAAGETDTPGAAEEAGTPGTTGIQGNEDTLPPMEETVNRFEILDVKESSMLVCGLDDMKGLYHVGHGEVLKDVDQKAIQVSDLETGMIVDLTWNGAVQETYPGQFSYRKLQVTEERGSRELEFYKQLIRDLAEVDPGLNDGVTESYFDLTQMESLTDAEKEGLAYMGGGSFNVWGFLSTPEQVTQDGIMDPQKGLEHGILITIEEISVTETANEGGDGDVITVNCNARKYRSGTGAYYFTDVKATFQDGGWSYTIGAEMIS
;
A
#
# COMPACT_ATOMS: atom_id res chain seq x y z
N MET A 1 41.93 25.30 18.73
CA MET A 1 42.24 23.86 18.65
C MET A 1 41.10 23.20 17.88
N LYS A 2 41.19 23.05 16.55
CA LYS A 2 41.48 21.78 15.84
C LYS A 2 40.93 20.53 16.54
N ARG A 3 39.86 19.95 16.01
CA ARG A 3 39.93 18.70 15.21
C ARG A 3 38.61 18.37 14.51
N MET A 4 38.69 18.29 13.18
CA MET A 4 37.87 17.47 12.29
C MET A 4 37.92 16.00 12.74
N ILE A 5 36.80 15.29 12.65
CA ILE A 5 36.77 13.89 12.21
C ILE A 5 35.55 13.71 11.28
N THR A 6 35.88 13.46 10.02
CA THR A 6 35.05 12.95 8.94
C THR A 6 34.69 11.48 9.20
N GLY A 7 33.44 11.09 8.92
CA GLY A 7 33.02 9.70 8.86
C GLY A 7 32.04 9.51 7.71
N ARG A 8 32.55 9.04 6.55
CA ARG A 8 31.77 8.54 5.42
C ARG A 8 31.26 7.15 5.81
N SER A 9 29.94 6.96 5.84
CA SER A 9 29.33 5.64 5.89
C SER A 9 28.62 5.43 4.56
N GLY A 10 29.17 4.54 3.73
CA GLY A 10 28.59 4.14 2.46
C GLY A 10 27.37 3.25 2.69
N ALA A 11 26.26 3.62 2.07
CA ALA A 11 25.07 2.78 1.95
C ALA A 11 25.36 1.66 0.94
N TRP A 12 25.20 0.42 1.36
CA TRP A 12 25.16 -0.75 0.48
C TRP A 12 23.71 -0.95 0.05
N ILE A 13 23.39 -0.62 -1.20
CA ILE A 13 22.10 -0.94 -1.81
C ILE A 13 22.19 -2.38 -2.34
N LEU A 14 21.34 -3.24 -1.79
CA LEU A 14 21.14 -4.62 -2.22
C LEU A 14 20.15 -4.60 -3.40
N VAL A 15 20.67 -4.84 -4.60
CA VAL A 15 19.86 -4.98 -5.82
C VAL A 15 19.24 -6.38 -5.82
N LEU A 16 17.93 -6.48 -5.63
CA LEU A 16 17.18 -7.73 -5.75
C LEU A 16 16.59 -7.82 -7.17
N CYS A 17 17.22 -8.63 -8.03
CA CYS A 17 16.69 -8.93 -9.36
C CYS A 17 15.46 -9.85 -9.26
N MET A 18 14.28 -9.34 -9.64
CA MET A 18 13.07 -10.15 -9.79
C MET A 18 13.06 -10.83 -11.18
N ALA A 19 13.04 -12.16 -11.19
CA ALA A 19 12.90 -12.94 -12.42
C ALA A 19 11.42 -13.12 -12.76
N VAL A 20 11.01 -12.61 -13.93
CA VAL A 20 9.65 -12.78 -14.48
C VAL A 20 9.53 -14.16 -15.14
N LEU A 21 8.68 -15.03 -14.60
CA LEU A 21 8.28 -16.27 -15.27
C LEU A 21 7.03 -16.01 -16.13
N ILE A 22 7.22 -15.94 -17.45
CA ILE A 22 6.14 -15.86 -18.43
C ILE A 22 5.63 -17.28 -18.70
N GLY A 23 4.41 -17.57 -18.22
CA GLY A 23 3.67 -18.77 -18.59
C GLY A 23 3.05 -18.63 -19.98
N CYS A 24 3.44 -19.49 -20.92
CA CYS A 24 2.84 -19.60 -22.24
C CYS A 24 1.48 -20.32 -22.15
N SER A 25 0.39 -19.66 -22.52
CA SER A 25 -0.90 -20.31 -22.81
C SER A 25 -1.04 -20.53 -24.32
N GLN A 26 -1.12 -21.79 -24.73
CA GLN A 26 -1.40 -22.17 -26.13
C GLN A 26 -2.91 -22.24 -26.35
N ARG A 27 -3.35 -21.49 -27.36
CA ARG A 27 -4.70 -21.48 -27.93
C ARG A 27 -4.78 -22.58 -29.00
N ALA A 28 -5.76 -23.48 -28.88
CA ALA A 28 -6.10 -24.44 -29.93
C ALA A 28 -7.40 -24.01 -30.59
N ASP A 29 -7.32 -23.65 -31.87
CA ASP A 29 -8.46 -23.50 -32.78
C ASP A 29 -8.87 -24.86 -33.35
N GLY A 30 -10.17 -25.07 -33.57
CA GLY A 30 -10.69 -26.23 -34.29
C GLY A 30 -12.20 -26.19 -34.48
N ALA A 31 -12.63 -25.73 -35.66
CA ALA A 31 -14.02 -25.77 -36.14
C ALA A 31 -14.30 -27.07 -36.93
N GLY A 32 -15.56 -27.56 -36.90
CA GLY A 32 -16.12 -28.36 -38.02
C GLY A 32 -16.89 -29.66 -37.70
N THR A 33 -18.19 -29.52 -37.46
CA THR A 33 -19.34 -30.20 -38.14
C THR A 33 -19.52 -31.74 -38.16
N ALA A 34 -20.62 -32.14 -37.50
CA ALA A 34 -21.69 -33.12 -37.82
C ALA A 34 -21.45 -34.64 -37.98
N GLY A 35 -22.27 -35.40 -37.23
CA GLY A 35 -22.65 -36.79 -37.51
C GLY A 35 -23.33 -37.48 -36.31
N THR A 36 -24.66 -37.57 -36.33
CA THR A 36 -25.51 -38.44 -35.46
C THR A 36 -25.87 -39.73 -36.21
N PRO A 37 -26.62 -40.71 -35.64
CA PRO A 37 -26.72 -41.26 -34.27
C PRO A 37 -26.65 -42.81 -34.26
N VAL A 38 -26.56 -43.50 -33.11
CA VAL A 38 -27.31 -44.77 -32.82
C VAL A 38 -27.42 -44.97 -31.29
N GLU A 39 -28.63 -45.32 -30.86
CA GLU A 39 -29.11 -45.65 -29.51
C GLU A 39 -28.52 -46.92 -28.87
N THR A 40 -28.52 -46.95 -27.52
CA THR A 40 -29.07 -47.98 -26.58
C THR A 40 -28.34 -47.79 -25.24
N GLY A 41 -28.90 -47.85 -24.04
CA GLY A 41 -30.22 -48.06 -23.49
C GLY A 41 -30.06 -48.07 -21.95
N THR A 42 -30.98 -47.40 -21.25
CA THR A 42 -31.50 -47.66 -19.88
C THR A 42 -30.61 -48.22 -18.74
N ALA A 43 -30.51 -47.37 -17.69
CA ALA A 43 -30.95 -47.58 -16.29
C ALA A 43 -30.28 -48.61 -15.35
N GLY A 44 -29.98 -48.14 -14.12
CA GLY A 44 -30.47 -48.80 -12.90
C GLY A 44 -29.44 -49.34 -11.89
N ALA A 45 -29.29 -48.60 -10.78
CA ALA A 45 -29.37 -49.02 -9.36
C ALA A 45 -28.59 -50.23 -8.77
N ALA A 46 -27.89 -49.91 -7.67
CA ALA A 46 -27.94 -50.51 -6.31
C ALA A 46 -27.62 -51.99 -6.01
N GLY A 47 -27.08 -52.21 -4.79
CA GLY A 47 -27.05 -53.47 -4.02
C GLY A 47 -25.68 -54.18 -4.05
N GLU A 48 -24.85 -54.20 -3.01
CA GLU A 48 -24.95 -54.83 -1.66
C GLU A 48 -24.53 -56.32 -1.63
N THR A 49 -24.05 -56.76 -0.46
CA THR A 49 -23.65 -58.11 0.02
C THR A 49 -22.15 -58.47 -0.17
N ASP A 50 -21.44 -59.11 0.77
CA ASP A 50 -21.86 -59.88 1.94
C ASP A 50 -20.72 -60.06 2.98
N THR A 51 -21.10 -60.28 4.24
CA THR A 51 -20.26 -60.73 5.39
C THR A 51 -20.27 -62.29 5.44
N PRO A 52 -19.50 -63.03 6.28
CA PRO A 52 -19.90 -63.22 7.70
C PRO A 52 -18.81 -63.64 8.74
N GLY A 53 -19.19 -63.48 10.02
CA GLY A 53 -18.85 -64.35 11.18
C GLY A 53 -17.64 -63.95 12.04
N ALA A 54 -17.63 -64.02 13.37
CA ALA A 54 -18.59 -64.50 14.38
C ALA A 54 -18.26 -63.90 15.78
N ALA A 55 -19.15 -64.10 16.76
CA ALA A 55 -19.34 -63.34 18.00
C ALA A 55 -18.78 -63.97 19.30
N GLU A 56 -19.05 -63.27 20.42
CA GLU A 56 -18.94 -63.58 21.88
C GLU A 56 -17.64 -63.14 22.60
N GLU A 57 -17.62 -62.59 23.82
CA GLU A 57 -18.60 -62.02 24.78
C GLU A 57 -17.81 -61.28 25.89
N ALA A 58 -18.45 -60.31 26.54
CA ALA A 58 -18.28 -59.80 27.92
C ALA A 58 -16.93 -59.24 28.46
N GLY A 59 -16.98 -57.98 28.93
CA GLY A 59 -16.13 -57.49 30.03
C GLY A 59 -15.85 -55.97 30.09
N THR A 60 -16.64 -55.22 30.85
CA THR A 60 -16.28 -53.89 31.42
C THR A 60 -16.42 -54.05 32.95
N PRO A 61 -15.61 -53.43 33.84
CA PRO A 61 -15.04 -52.09 33.70
C PRO A 61 -13.62 -51.86 34.26
N GLY A 62 -12.90 -50.90 33.66
CA GLY A 62 -11.64 -50.39 34.17
C GLY A 62 -11.52 -48.91 33.87
N THR A 63 -11.94 -48.07 34.80
CA THR A 63 -11.71 -46.63 34.79
C THR A 63 -10.22 -46.35 34.99
N THR A 64 -9.55 -45.81 33.98
CA THR A 64 -8.32 -45.04 34.16
C THR A 64 -8.43 -43.83 33.25
N GLY A 65 -8.65 -42.67 33.87
CA GLY A 65 -8.75 -41.40 33.18
C GLY A 65 -7.48 -41.12 32.39
N ILE A 66 -7.65 -40.92 31.09
CA ILE A 66 -6.70 -40.14 30.30
C ILE A 66 -7.26 -38.73 30.35
N GLN A 67 -6.69 -37.89 31.22
CA GLN A 67 -6.80 -36.45 31.05
C GLN A 67 -6.21 -36.15 29.68
N GLY A 68 -7.06 -35.79 28.73
CA GLY A 68 -6.63 -35.06 27.55
C GLY A 68 -5.95 -33.81 28.06
N ASN A 69 -4.64 -33.74 27.91
CA ASN A 69 -3.98 -32.45 27.89
C ASN A 69 -4.56 -31.76 26.65
N GLU A 70 -5.31 -30.68 26.88
CA GLU A 70 -5.50 -29.69 25.83
C GLU A 70 -4.09 -29.24 25.47
N ASP A 71 -3.67 -29.59 24.26
CA ASP A 71 -2.42 -29.17 23.66
C ASP A 71 -2.54 -27.67 23.43
N THR A 72 -2.44 -26.90 24.53
CA THR A 72 -2.33 -25.46 24.48
C THR A 72 -0.98 -25.19 23.86
N LEU A 73 -1.00 -24.96 22.56
CA LEU A 73 0.10 -24.30 21.85
C LEU A 73 0.62 -23.19 22.76
N PRO A 74 1.94 -23.12 23.03
CA PRO A 74 2.49 -22.06 23.84
C PRO A 74 2.01 -20.72 23.25
N PRO A 75 1.65 -19.74 24.09
CA PRO A 75 1.18 -18.45 23.60
C PRO A 75 2.23 -17.91 22.62
N MET A 76 1.78 -17.68 21.39
CA MET A 76 2.62 -17.08 20.35
C MET A 76 3.07 -15.73 20.89
N GLU A 77 4.38 -15.46 20.84
CA GLU A 77 4.93 -14.20 21.36
C GLU A 77 4.35 -13.05 20.53
N GLU A 78 3.48 -12.24 21.14
CA GLU A 78 2.90 -11.07 20.49
C GLU A 78 3.83 -9.89 20.67
N THR A 79 4.05 -9.16 19.59
CA THR A 79 4.76 -7.88 19.58
C THR A 79 3.77 -6.76 19.32
N VAL A 80 4.10 -5.56 19.81
CA VAL A 80 3.36 -4.33 19.55
C VAL A 80 4.29 -3.38 18.82
N ASN A 81 3.86 -2.95 17.63
CA ASN A 81 4.61 -1.98 16.84
C ASN A 81 3.69 -0.85 16.39
N ARG A 82 4.27 0.32 16.19
CA ARG A 82 3.57 1.54 15.85
C ARG A 82 3.61 1.81 14.35
N PHE A 83 2.49 2.25 13.81
CA PHE A 83 2.32 2.52 12.38
C PHE A 83 1.44 3.73 12.15
N GLU A 84 1.63 4.40 11.04
CA GLU A 84 0.70 5.41 10.53
C GLU A 84 -0.15 4.80 9.41
N ILE A 85 -1.46 5.04 9.45
CA ILE A 85 -2.40 4.63 8.39
C ILE A 85 -2.27 5.58 7.21
N LEU A 86 -1.99 5.06 6.02
CA LEU A 86 -1.87 5.82 4.77
C LEU A 86 -3.09 5.69 3.85
N ASP A 87 -3.78 4.54 3.93
CA ASP A 87 -5.02 4.23 3.20
C ASP A 87 -5.79 3.12 3.92
N VAL A 88 -7.12 3.19 3.90
CA VAL A 88 -8.00 2.18 4.50
C VAL A 88 -8.89 1.57 3.42
N LYS A 89 -8.86 0.25 3.30
CA LYS A 89 -9.73 -0.54 2.42
C LYS A 89 -10.59 -1.48 3.26
N GLU A 90 -11.60 -2.07 2.64
CA GLU A 90 -12.55 -2.96 3.34
C GLU A 90 -11.86 -4.17 4.00
N SER A 91 -10.86 -4.75 3.33
CA SER A 91 -10.18 -5.98 3.78
C SER A 91 -8.82 -5.75 4.44
N SER A 92 -8.25 -4.55 4.30
CA SER A 92 -6.88 -4.25 4.73
C SER A 92 -6.63 -2.74 4.78
N MET A 93 -5.54 -2.34 5.41
CA MET A 93 -5.02 -0.97 5.37
C MET A 93 -3.59 -0.96 4.82
N LEU A 94 -3.21 0.14 4.15
CA LEU A 94 -1.82 0.46 3.87
C LEU A 94 -1.28 1.29 5.04
N VAL A 95 -0.13 0.90 5.57
CA VAL A 95 0.54 1.62 6.66
C VAL A 95 2.03 1.80 6.38
N CYS A 96 2.64 2.80 7.00
CA CYS A 96 4.09 2.89 7.11
C CYS A 96 4.54 2.64 8.56
N GLY A 97 5.68 1.94 8.69
CA GLY A 97 6.27 1.65 10.00
C GLY A 97 6.86 2.89 10.66
N LEU A 98 6.59 3.04 11.96
CA LEU A 98 7.19 4.05 12.82
C LEU A 98 8.23 3.39 13.75
N ASP A 99 9.08 4.23 14.36
CA ASP A 99 10.11 3.83 15.32
C ASP A 99 11.04 2.72 14.80
N ASP A 100 10.94 1.51 15.34
CA ASP A 100 11.80 0.35 15.03
C ASP A 100 11.34 -0.43 13.79
N MET A 101 10.09 -0.24 13.35
CA MET A 101 9.59 -0.81 12.09
C MET A 101 9.76 0.21 10.98
N LYS A 102 10.30 -0.22 9.83
CA LYS A 102 10.48 0.62 8.64
C LYS A 102 9.81 0.00 7.43
N GLY A 103 9.44 0.83 6.46
CA GLY A 103 8.84 0.43 5.20
C GLY A 103 7.31 0.42 5.21
N LEU A 104 6.76 0.07 4.05
CA LEU A 104 5.32 0.00 3.81
C LEU A 104 4.78 -1.41 4.01
N TYR A 105 3.55 -1.49 4.53
CA TYR A 105 2.86 -2.75 4.75
C TYR A 105 1.38 -2.70 4.37
N HIS A 106 0.91 -3.74 3.70
CA HIS A 106 -0.52 -4.07 3.63
C HIS A 106 -0.87 -4.94 4.84
N VAL A 107 -1.78 -4.43 5.67
CA VAL A 107 -2.14 -5.07 6.93
C VAL A 107 -3.60 -5.48 6.90
N GLY A 108 -3.83 -6.79 6.97
CA GLY A 108 -5.18 -7.36 7.10
C GLY A 108 -5.81 -7.01 8.45
N HIS A 109 -7.12 -6.75 8.44
CA HIS A 109 -7.86 -6.41 9.65
C HIS A 109 -7.93 -7.57 10.65
N GLY A 110 -7.69 -7.24 11.91
CA GLY A 110 -7.89 -8.13 13.06
C GLY A 110 -9.28 -8.01 13.68
N GLU A 111 -9.47 -8.73 14.78
CA GLU A 111 -10.77 -8.85 15.46
C GLU A 111 -11.07 -7.68 16.39
N VAL A 112 -10.03 -7.02 16.93
CA VAL A 112 -10.18 -6.02 17.99
C VAL A 112 -9.64 -4.68 17.53
N LEU A 113 -10.52 -3.68 17.44
CA LEU A 113 -10.17 -2.29 17.15
C LEU A 113 -10.64 -1.41 18.29
N LYS A 114 -9.77 -0.50 18.73
CA LYS A 114 -10.07 0.44 19.80
C LYS A 114 -9.65 1.86 19.45
N ASP A 115 -10.50 2.82 19.79
CA ASP A 115 -10.14 4.24 19.77
C ASP A 115 -9.18 4.58 20.93
N VAL A 116 -8.76 5.84 20.97
CA VAL A 116 -7.86 6.40 21.98
C VAL A 116 -8.35 6.18 23.42
N ASP A 117 -9.67 6.17 23.63
CA ASP A 117 -10.34 5.98 24.93
C ASP A 117 -10.59 4.50 25.28
N GLN A 118 -9.98 3.57 24.54
CA GLN A 118 -10.14 2.11 24.68
C GLN A 118 -11.53 1.58 24.32
N LYS A 119 -12.38 2.36 23.67
CA LYS A 119 -13.71 1.96 23.25
C LYS A 119 -13.64 1.23 21.92
N ALA A 120 -14.48 0.21 21.77
CA ALA A 120 -14.57 -0.55 20.52
C ALA A 120 -15.06 0.34 19.36
N ILE A 121 -14.36 0.23 18.23
CA ILE A 121 -14.67 0.92 16.97
C ILE A 121 -14.71 -0.08 15.80
N GLN A 122 -15.13 0.40 14.63
CA GLN A 122 -15.17 -0.36 13.39
C GLN A 122 -14.10 0.14 12.41
N VAL A 123 -13.84 -0.64 11.35
CA VAL A 123 -12.89 -0.26 10.28
C VAL A 123 -13.28 1.08 9.64
N SER A 124 -14.58 1.37 9.52
CA SER A 124 -15.10 2.64 8.98
C SER A 124 -14.76 3.87 9.82
N ASP A 125 -14.33 3.68 11.07
CA ASP A 125 -13.93 4.77 11.96
C ASP A 125 -12.43 5.07 11.84
N LEU A 126 -11.68 4.31 11.03
CA LEU A 126 -10.26 4.55 10.77
C LEU A 126 -10.08 5.54 9.61
N GLU A 127 -9.11 6.44 9.77
CA GLU A 127 -8.80 7.49 8.79
C GLU A 127 -7.30 7.53 8.50
N THR A 128 -6.93 8.04 7.33
CA THR A 128 -5.53 8.34 7.01
C THR A 128 -4.93 9.30 8.06
N GLY A 129 -3.65 9.11 8.36
CA GLY A 129 -2.90 9.88 9.33
C GLY A 129 -3.14 9.46 10.78
N MET A 130 -4.07 8.54 11.08
CA MET A 130 -4.15 7.94 12.40
C MET A 130 -2.89 7.13 12.71
N ILE A 131 -2.26 7.40 13.84
CA ILE A 131 -1.17 6.57 14.36
C ILE A 131 -1.77 5.48 15.27
N VAL A 132 -1.38 4.24 15.00
CA VAL A 132 -1.92 3.05 15.66
C VAL A 132 -0.82 2.15 16.20
N ASP A 133 -1.07 1.56 17.36
CA ASP A 133 -0.29 0.45 17.89
C ASP A 133 -0.97 -0.87 17.48
N LEU A 134 -0.24 -1.71 16.74
CA LEU A 134 -0.71 -3.00 16.25
C LEU A 134 -0.09 -4.14 17.05
N THR A 135 -0.93 -4.98 17.65
CA THR A 135 -0.52 -6.22 18.31
C THR A 135 -0.65 -7.39 17.34
N TRP A 136 0.43 -8.14 17.13
CA TRP A 136 0.54 -9.17 16.09
C TRP A 136 1.66 -10.16 16.42
N ASN A 137 1.81 -11.20 15.61
CA ASN A 137 2.73 -12.32 15.88
C ASN A 137 4.15 -12.13 15.34
N GLY A 138 4.49 -10.95 14.83
CA GLY A 138 5.80 -10.61 14.27
C GLY A 138 6.13 -11.22 12.91
N ALA A 139 5.26 -12.05 12.33
CA ALA A 139 5.50 -12.69 11.04
C ALA A 139 5.07 -11.79 9.88
N VAL A 140 6.03 -11.42 9.02
CA VAL A 140 5.81 -10.63 7.80
C VAL A 140 6.04 -11.52 6.59
N GLN A 141 5.13 -11.44 5.60
CA GLN A 141 5.43 -11.94 4.26
C GLN A 141 6.30 -10.92 3.53
N GLU A 142 7.45 -11.38 3.06
CA GLU A 142 8.49 -10.57 2.40
C GLU A 142 8.10 -10.22 0.94
N THR A 143 7.04 -9.45 0.79
CA THR A 143 6.61 -8.79 -0.46
C THR A 143 6.83 -7.29 -0.39
N TYR A 144 6.55 -6.55 -1.47
CA TYR A 144 6.49 -5.09 -1.44
C TYR A 144 5.12 -4.57 -1.90
N PRO A 145 4.39 -3.81 -1.06
CA PRO A 145 4.59 -3.64 0.39
C PRO A 145 4.64 -4.99 1.15
N GLY A 146 5.25 -5.00 2.34
CA GLY A 146 5.24 -6.18 3.21
C GLY A 146 3.80 -6.54 3.61
N GLN A 147 3.54 -7.78 4.00
CA GLN A 147 2.18 -8.19 4.35
C GLN A 147 2.11 -8.90 5.69
N PHE A 148 1.15 -8.51 6.53
CA PHE A 148 0.81 -9.22 7.77
C PHE A 148 -0.65 -8.94 8.17
N SER A 149 -1.08 -9.45 9.31
CA SER A 149 -2.37 -9.09 9.90
C SER A 149 -2.20 -8.87 11.40
N TYR A 150 -2.96 -7.93 11.95
CA TYR A 150 -2.96 -7.69 13.40
C TYR A 150 -4.04 -8.51 14.09
N ARG A 151 -3.86 -8.74 15.40
CA ARG A 151 -4.91 -9.25 16.28
C ARG A 151 -5.69 -8.11 16.92
N LYS A 152 -4.96 -7.07 17.37
CA LYS A 152 -5.53 -5.87 17.99
C LYS A 152 -4.92 -4.60 17.38
N LEU A 153 -5.77 -3.60 17.15
CA LEU A 153 -5.41 -2.23 16.81
C LEU A 153 -5.83 -1.29 17.93
N GLN A 154 -4.94 -0.36 18.28
CA GLN A 154 -5.18 0.71 19.24
C GLN A 154 -4.83 2.06 18.61
N VAL A 155 -5.81 2.96 18.45
CA VAL A 155 -5.56 4.33 18.00
C VAL A 155 -4.85 5.12 19.10
N THR A 156 -3.85 5.93 18.73
CA THR A 156 -3.10 6.79 19.65
C THR A 156 -3.57 8.25 19.53
N GLU A 157 -3.08 9.13 20.42
CA GLU A 157 -3.36 10.58 20.34
C GLU A 157 -2.55 11.27 19.22
N GLU A 158 -1.46 10.64 18.76
CA GLU A 158 -0.58 11.19 17.73
C GLU A 158 -1.18 11.01 16.33
N ARG A 159 -0.77 11.86 15.40
CA ARG A 159 -1.16 11.77 13.98
C ARG A 159 0.01 12.07 13.05
N GLY A 160 -0.05 11.48 11.86
CA GLY A 160 0.79 11.84 10.72
C GLY A 160 0.45 13.21 10.12
N SER A 161 1.14 13.57 9.06
CA SER A 161 1.00 14.88 8.42
C SER A 161 -0.32 15.00 7.68
N ARG A 162 -1.00 16.13 7.87
CA ARG A 162 -2.30 16.40 7.22
C ARG A 162 -2.14 16.66 5.72
N GLU A 163 -0.97 17.14 5.33
CA GLU A 163 -0.57 17.50 3.97
C GLU A 163 -0.56 16.28 3.04
N LEU A 164 -0.36 15.07 3.58
CA LEU A 164 -0.35 13.82 2.81
C LEU A 164 -1.61 13.67 1.94
N GLU A 165 -2.79 13.94 2.50
CA GLU A 165 -4.06 13.85 1.78
C GLU A 165 -4.19 14.91 0.68
N PHE A 166 -3.69 16.12 0.91
CA PHE A 166 -3.61 17.14 -0.15
C PHE A 166 -2.72 16.67 -1.29
N TYR A 167 -1.52 16.15 -0.99
CA TYR A 167 -0.60 15.71 -2.04
C TYR A 167 -1.11 14.48 -2.79
N LYS A 168 -1.81 13.56 -2.13
CA LYS A 168 -2.52 12.45 -2.80
C LYS A 168 -3.52 12.99 -3.82
N GLN A 169 -4.31 14.00 -3.44
CA GLN A 169 -5.28 14.62 -4.34
C GLN A 169 -4.58 15.36 -5.50
N LEU A 170 -3.53 16.14 -5.21
CA LEU A 170 -2.77 16.89 -6.22
C LEU A 170 -2.17 15.98 -7.30
N ILE A 171 -1.61 14.83 -6.90
CA ILE A 171 -1.05 13.84 -7.84
C ILE A 171 -2.15 13.26 -8.73
N ARG A 172 -3.32 12.94 -8.15
CA ARG A 172 -4.48 12.43 -8.90
C ARG A 172 -4.94 13.45 -9.94
N ASP A 173 -5.14 14.69 -9.54
CA ASP A 173 -5.61 15.76 -10.42
C ASP A 173 -4.61 16.04 -11.55
N LEU A 174 -3.31 16.02 -11.23
CA LEU A 174 -2.25 16.15 -12.22
C LEU A 174 -2.17 14.95 -13.18
N ALA A 175 -2.49 13.74 -12.72
CA ALA A 175 -2.63 12.57 -13.60
C ALA A 175 -3.81 12.76 -14.56
N GLU A 176 -4.96 13.23 -14.07
CA GLU A 176 -6.21 13.36 -14.81
C GLU A 176 -6.25 14.54 -15.81
N VAL A 177 -5.54 15.64 -15.54
CA VAL A 177 -5.61 16.86 -16.38
C VAL A 177 -5.14 16.66 -17.83
N ASP A 178 -4.19 15.73 -18.04
CA ASP A 178 -3.71 15.36 -19.37
C ASP A 178 -3.50 13.84 -19.44
N PRO A 179 -4.54 13.06 -19.78
CA PRO A 179 -4.44 11.62 -19.85
C PRO A 179 -3.52 11.14 -20.99
N GLY A 180 -3.31 11.95 -22.04
CA GLY A 180 -2.45 11.57 -23.17
C GLY A 180 -0.98 11.42 -22.78
N LEU A 181 -0.53 12.16 -21.76
CA LEU A 181 0.80 11.97 -21.19
C LEU A 181 0.95 10.66 -20.41
N ASN A 182 -0.16 10.05 -19.97
CA ASN A 182 -0.15 8.80 -19.22
C ASN A 182 -0.13 7.57 -20.16
N ASP A 183 -0.40 7.76 -21.46
CA ASP A 183 -0.52 6.67 -22.42
C ASP A 183 0.82 5.92 -22.61
N GLY A 184 0.76 4.60 -22.38
CA GLY A 184 1.91 3.72 -22.52
C GLY A 184 2.94 3.81 -21.38
N VAL A 185 2.59 4.49 -20.28
CA VAL A 185 3.36 4.46 -19.04
C VAL A 185 3.27 3.07 -18.42
N THR A 186 4.41 2.51 -18.03
CA THR A 186 4.52 1.23 -17.31
C THR A 186 5.09 1.39 -15.90
N GLU A 187 5.73 2.53 -15.62
CA GLU A 187 6.33 2.87 -14.32
C GLU A 187 6.19 4.37 -14.05
N SER A 188 6.07 4.74 -12.78
CA SER A 188 6.00 6.14 -12.36
C SER A 188 7.04 6.46 -11.29
N TYR A 189 7.60 7.65 -11.37
CA TYR A 189 8.65 8.13 -10.49
C TYR A 189 8.19 9.41 -9.82
N PHE A 190 8.58 9.60 -8.56
CA PHE A 190 8.16 10.71 -7.73
C PHE A 190 9.39 11.36 -7.11
N ASP A 191 9.65 12.59 -7.52
CA ASP A 191 10.61 13.48 -6.87
C ASP A 191 9.87 14.32 -5.82
N LEU A 192 9.96 13.84 -4.58
CA LEU A 192 9.38 14.44 -3.39
C LEU A 192 10.46 15.00 -2.45
N THR A 193 11.68 15.19 -2.98
CA THR A 193 12.84 15.61 -2.18
C THR A 193 12.69 17.02 -1.60
N GLN A 194 11.89 17.87 -2.26
CA GLN A 194 11.60 19.24 -1.84
C GLN A 194 10.31 19.35 -1.02
N MET A 195 9.87 18.28 -0.35
CA MET A 195 8.74 18.32 0.59
C MET A 195 9.27 18.16 2.01
N GLU A 196 9.10 19.14 2.87
CA GLU A 196 9.57 19.10 4.26
C GLU A 196 8.44 18.72 5.24
N SER A 197 7.18 18.94 4.86
CA SER A 197 6.01 18.57 5.67
C SER A 197 5.79 17.06 5.83
N LEU A 198 6.34 16.24 4.94
CA LEU A 198 6.21 14.78 5.01
C LEU A 198 7.49 14.11 5.48
N THR A 199 7.34 13.12 6.34
CA THR A 199 8.41 12.17 6.69
C THR A 199 8.83 11.34 5.48
N ASP A 200 10.02 10.74 5.53
CA ASP A 200 10.49 9.84 4.46
C ASP A 200 9.54 8.64 4.26
N ALA A 201 8.92 8.16 5.33
CA ALA A 201 7.97 7.05 5.30
C ALA A 201 6.65 7.46 4.60
N GLU A 202 6.14 8.66 4.87
CA GLU A 202 4.99 9.21 4.16
C GLU A 202 5.29 9.48 2.69
N LYS A 203 6.49 9.96 2.34
CA LYS A 203 6.91 10.13 0.94
C LYS A 203 6.95 8.79 0.21
N GLU A 204 7.46 7.74 0.84
CA GLU A 204 7.44 6.39 0.27
C GLU A 204 6.00 5.93 0.01
N GLY A 205 5.13 6.11 1.01
CA GLY A 205 3.70 5.83 0.91
C GLY A 205 3.00 6.61 -0.20
N LEU A 206 3.30 7.91 -0.30
CA LEU A 206 2.75 8.81 -1.30
C LEU A 206 3.18 8.42 -2.72
N ALA A 207 4.45 8.05 -2.92
CA ALA A 207 4.92 7.55 -4.20
C ALA A 207 4.22 6.23 -4.58
N TYR A 208 4.12 5.28 -3.64
CA TYR A 208 3.44 4.01 -3.85
C TYR A 208 1.95 4.21 -4.24
N MET A 209 1.21 5.02 -3.48
CA MET A 209 -0.19 5.34 -3.78
C MET A 209 -0.32 6.15 -5.07
N GLY A 210 0.60 7.08 -5.31
CA GLY A 210 0.63 7.96 -6.47
C GLY A 210 0.71 7.19 -7.78
N GLY A 211 1.46 6.09 -7.82
CA GLY A 211 1.52 5.21 -9.01
C GLY A 211 0.17 4.65 -9.42
N GLY A 212 -0.74 4.44 -8.46
CA GLY A 212 -2.12 4.04 -8.72
C GLY A 212 -2.88 5.04 -9.60
N SER A 213 -2.56 6.33 -9.54
CA SER A 213 -3.16 7.36 -10.42
C SER A 213 -2.79 7.16 -11.90
N PHE A 214 -1.73 6.40 -12.16
CA PHE A 214 -1.26 6.03 -13.49
C PHE A 214 -1.47 4.54 -13.81
N ASN A 215 -2.14 3.79 -12.92
CA ASN A 215 -2.30 2.32 -13.00
C ASN A 215 -0.98 1.53 -13.09
N VAL A 216 0.07 2.04 -12.46
CA VAL A 216 1.41 1.42 -12.45
C VAL A 216 2.04 1.49 -11.06
N TRP A 217 3.24 0.92 -10.90
CA TRP A 217 4.03 1.09 -9.69
C TRP A 217 4.62 2.51 -9.60
N GLY A 218 4.73 3.01 -8.38
CA GLY A 218 5.34 4.30 -8.07
C GLY A 218 6.61 4.13 -7.25
N PHE A 219 7.65 4.88 -7.62
CA PHE A 219 8.97 4.84 -6.98
C PHE A 219 9.45 6.24 -6.64
N LEU A 220 10.13 6.39 -5.50
CA LEU A 220 10.87 7.62 -5.22
C LEU A 220 12.11 7.69 -6.11
N SER A 221 12.25 8.77 -6.88
CA SER A 221 13.47 9.02 -7.65
C SER A 221 13.54 10.48 -8.10
N THR A 222 14.74 11.05 -8.07
CA THR A 222 14.99 12.39 -8.64
C THR A 222 15.19 12.32 -10.15
N PRO A 223 15.06 13.45 -10.88
CA PRO A 223 15.42 13.54 -12.30
C PRO A 223 16.85 13.06 -12.60
N GLU A 224 17.81 13.35 -11.71
CA GLU A 224 19.21 12.96 -11.87
C GLU A 224 19.36 11.44 -11.73
N GLN A 225 18.66 10.82 -10.78
CA GLN A 225 18.71 9.37 -10.55
C GLN A 225 18.12 8.60 -11.73
N VAL A 226 16.91 8.96 -12.20
CA VAL A 226 16.32 8.30 -13.38
C VAL A 226 17.18 8.47 -14.63
N THR A 227 17.89 9.59 -14.76
CA THR A 227 18.84 9.78 -15.86
C THR A 227 20.09 8.91 -15.70
N GLN A 228 20.66 8.85 -14.49
CA GLN A 228 21.86 8.08 -14.19
C GLN A 228 21.62 6.57 -14.37
N ASP A 229 20.42 6.10 -14.03
CA ASP A 229 20.02 4.69 -14.18
C ASP A 229 19.67 4.33 -15.63
N GLY A 230 19.71 5.29 -16.55
CA GLY A 230 19.41 5.09 -17.97
C GLY A 230 17.93 4.93 -18.29
N ILE A 231 17.05 5.22 -17.32
CA ILE A 231 15.59 5.20 -17.48
C ILE A 231 15.14 6.42 -18.28
N MET A 232 15.72 7.59 -17.99
CA MET A 232 15.47 8.83 -18.72
C MET A 232 16.60 9.13 -19.70
N ASP A 233 16.25 9.26 -21.00
CA ASP A 233 17.16 9.80 -22.01
C ASP A 233 17.11 11.34 -21.92
N PRO A 234 18.24 12.05 -21.73
CA PRO A 234 18.24 13.51 -21.59
C PRO A 234 17.69 14.29 -22.80
N GLN A 235 17.67 13.68 -23.98
CA GLN A 235 17.17 14.30 -25.21
C GLN A 235 15.72 13.90 -25.51
N LYS A 236 15.33 12.66 -25.18
CA LYS A 236 14.00 12.12 -25.52
C LYS A 236 13.02 12.09 -24.35
N GLY A 237 13.51 12.13 -23.11
CA GLY A 237 12.71 11.92 -21.90
C GLY A 237 12.53 10.45 -21.54
N LEU A 238 11.40 10.16 -20.90
CA LEU A 238 10.96 8.84 -20.43
C LEU A 238 10.09 8.19 -21.51
N GLU A 239 10.57 7.10 -22.11
CA GLU A 239 9.83 6.38 -23.15
C GLU A 239 8.58 5.68 -22.56
N HIS A 240 8.75 4.98 -21.44
CA HIS A 240 7.71 4.20 -20.76
C HIS A 240 7.46 4.64 -19.30
N GLY A 241 8.01 5.79 -18.91
CA GLY A 241 7.91 6.32 -17.56
C GLY A 241 7.17 7.66 -17.51
N ILE A 242 6.73 8.01 -16.31
CA ILE A 242 6.31 9.38 -15.98
C ILE A 242 7.04 9.83 -14.71
N LEU A 243 7.53 11.06 -14.67
CA LEU A 243 8.13 11.66 -13.48
C LEU A 243 7.22 12.75 -12.95
N ILE A 244 6.79 12.60 -11.70
CA ILE A 244 6.06 13.60 -10.94
C ILE A 244 7.04 14.32 -10.02
N THR A 245 7.07 15.63 -10.06
CA THR A 245 7.87 16.45 -9.14
C THR A 245 6.92 17.36 -8.37
N ILE A 246 7.07 17.40 -7.05
CA ILE A 246 6.38 18.36 -6.19
C ILE A 246 7.43 19.19 -5.47
N GLU A 247 7.34 20.51 -5.66
CA GLU A 247 8.17 21.50 -4.97
C GLU A 247 7.31 22.19 -3.91
N GLU A 248 7.52 21.86 -2.65
CA GLU A 248 6.88 22.55 -1.54
C GLU A 248 7.58 23.89 -1.30
N ILE A 249 6.83 24.98 -1.44
CA ILE A 249 7.36 26.34 -1.28
C ILE A 249 7.20 26.78 0.17
N SER A 250 6.03 26.51 0.76
CA SER A 250 5.77 26.78 2.17
C SER A 250 4.59 25.99 2.71
N VAL A 251 4.68 25.66 3.99
CA VAL A 251 3.56 25.19 4.80
C VAL A 251 3.46 26.11 6.03
N THR A 252 2.26 26.60 6.30
CA THR A 252 2.00 27.46 7.46
C THR A 252 0.77 26.98 8.20
N GLU A 253 0.88 26.86 9.51
CA GLU A 253 -0.23 26.55 10.41
C GLU A 253 -0.56 27.78 11.26
N THR A 254 -1.84 28.15 11.29
CA THR A 254 -2.33 29.30 12.02
C THR A 254 -3.58 28.95 12.81
N ALA A 255 -3.65 29.40 14.07
CA ALA A 255 -4.81 29.19 14.91
C ALA A 255 -6.06 29.83 14.28
N ASN A 256 -7.15 29.07 14.20
CA ASN A 256 -8.43 29.59 13.75
C ASN A 256 -9.17 30.24 14.93
N GLU A 257 -9.01 31.56 15.13
CA GLU A 257 -9.61 32.28 16.28
C GLU A 257 -11.16 32.32 16.30
N GLY A 258 -11.84 31.61 15.39
CA GLY A 258 -13.31 31.48 15.38
C GLY A 258 -13.86 30.18 14.79
N GLY A 259 -13.02 29.17 14.58
CA GLY A 259 -13.41 27.88 13.98
C GLY A 259 -12.94 26.67 14.79
N ASP A 260 -13.14 25.47 14.25
CA ASP A 260 -12.69 24.22 14.85
C ASP A 260 -11.35 23.80 14.24
N GLY A 261 -10.29 23.77 15.06
CA GLY A 261 -8.93 23.38 14.65
C GLY A 261 -8.08 24.46 13.97
N ASP A 262 -6.83 24.11 13.69
CA ASP A 262 -5.87 25.00 13.01
C ASP A 262 -6.11 25.07 11.50
N VAL A 263 -5.83 26.22 10.90
CA VAL A 263 -5.82 26.41 9.44
C VAL A 263 -4.42 26.12 8.93
N ILE A 264 -4.29 25.16 8.02
CA ILE A 264 -3.03 24.85 7.34
C ILE A 264 -3.09 25.39 5.93
N THR A 265 -2.05 26.10 5.50
CA THR A 265 -1.89 26.56 4.12
C THR A 265 -0.62 25.99 3.52
N VAL A 266 -0.74 25.40 2.33
CA VAL A 266 0.37 24.85 1.54
C VAL A 266 0.49 25.64 0.24
N ASN A 267 1.68 26.12 -0.07
CA ASN A 267 2.03 26.65 -1.39
C ASN A 267 3.02 25.69 -2.05
N CYS A 268 2.74 25.26 -3.27
CA CYS A 268 3.62 24.36 -4.00
C CYS A 268 3.54 24.55 -5.52
N ASN A 269 4.48 23.93 -6.22
CA ASN A 269 4.38 23.66 -7.65
C ASN A 269 4.35 22.15 -7.86
N ALA A 270 3.65 21.71 -8.90
CA ALA A 270 3.63 20.31 -9.29
C ALA A 270 3.87 20.15 -10.79
N ARG A 271 4.65 19.15 -11.18
CA ARG A 271 5.00 18.88 -12.57
C ARG A 271 4.81 17.42 -12.89
N LYS A 272 4.18 17.15 -14.03
CA LYS A 272 4.13 15.84 -14.67
C LYS A 272 5.00 15.88 -15.91
N TYR A 273 6.05 15.08 -15.95
CA TYR A 273 7.04 15.10 -17.01
C TYR A 273 7.17 13.73 -17.68
N ARG A 274 7.03 13.72 -19.01
CA ARG A 274 7.38 12.59 -19.85
C ARG A 274 8.56 12.90 -20.76
N SER A 275 8.52 14.04 -21.45
CA SER A 275 9.59 14.44 -22.37
C SER A 275 9.68 15.96 -22.48
N GLY A 276 10.69 16.45 -23.21
CA GLY A 276 10.87 17.88 -23.46
C GLY A 276 9.68 18.56 -24.17
N THR A 277 8.82 17.80 -24.85
CA THR A 277 7.59 18.28 -25.49
C THR A 277 6.34 17.55 -24.99
N GLY A 278 6.44 16.99 -23.77
CA GLY A 278 5.36 16.26 -23.15
C GLY A 278 5.44 16.44 -21.65
N ALA A 279 5.04 17.61 -21.18
CA ALA A 279 4.97 17.93 -19.77
C ALA A 279 3.80 18.82 -19.43
N TYR A 280 3.26 18.65 -18.21
CA TYR A 280 2.20 19.46 -17.65
C TYR A 280 2.64 20.05 -16.31
N TYR A 281 2.27 21.30 -16.04
CA TYR A 281 2.67 22.03 -14.85
C TYR A 281 1.48 22.69 -14.18
N PHE A 282 1.36 22.49 -12.86
CA PHE A 282 0.60 23.35 -11.97
C PHE A 282 1.57 24.29 -11.27
N THR A 283 1.33 25.59 -11.37
CA THR A 283 2.18 26.63 -10.79
C THR A 283 1.37 27.51 -9.86
N ASP A 284 1.98 27.95 -8.75
CA ASP A 284 1.33 28.75 -7.72
C ASP A 284 0.07 28.04 -7.18
N VAL A 285 0.23 26.75 -6.85
CA VAL A 285 -0.82 25.96 -6.20
C VAL A 285 -0.93 26.44 -4.76
N LYS A 286 -2.13 26.85 -4.37
CA LYS A 286 -2.44 27.31 -3.01
C LYS A 286 -3.53 26.43 -2.43
N ALA A 287 -3.19 25.65 -1.42
CA ALA A 287 -4.12 24.78 -0.72
C ALA A 287 -4.34 25.23 0.71
N THR A 288 -5.55 25.05 1.21
CA THR A 288 -5.94 25.37 2.58
C THR A 288 -6.73 24.22 3.16
N PHE A 289 -6.30 23.75 4.33
CA PHE A 289 -7.07 22.84 5.18
C PHE A 289 -7.87 23.68 6.18
N GLN A 290 -9.18 23.51 6.16
CA GLN A 290 -10.09 24.15 7.10
C GLN A 290 -11.35 23.29 7.22
N ASP A 291 -11.98 23.29 8.41
CA ASP A 291 -13.26 22.62 8.65
C ASP A 291 -13.23 21.11 8.27
N GLY A 292 -12.09 20.47 8.48
CA GLY A 292 -11.89 19.03 8.24
C GLY A 292 -11.59 18.64 6.79
N GLY A 293 -11.40 19.61 5.88
CA GLY A 293 -11.15 19.31 4.46
C GLY A 293 -10.12 20.22 3.79
N TRP A 294 -9.50 19.70 2.74
CA TRP A 294 -8.61 20.45 1.85
C TRP A 294 -9.41 21.11 0.72
N SER A 295 -9.06 22.35 0.40
CA SER A 295 -9.46 23.03 -0.82
C SER A 295 -8.23 23.70 -1.44
N TYR A 296 -8.16 23.82 -2.76
CA TYR A 296 -7.02 24.47 -3.39
C TYR A 296 -7.36 25.15 -4.72
N THR A 297 -6.49 26.05 -5.14
CA THR A 297 -6.54 26.71 -6.45
C THR A 297 -5.21 26.58 -7.16
N ILE A 298 -5.26 26.49 -8.49
CA ILE A 298 -4.08 26.53 -9.36
C ILE A 298 -3.96 27.94 -9.94
N GLY A 299 -2.85 28.63 -9.67
CA GLY A 299 -2.63 29.98 -10.18
C GLY A 299 -2.39 30.02 -11.69
N ALA A 300 -1.64 29.06 -12.21
CA ALA A 300 -1.43 28.88 -13.64
C ALA A 300 -1.16 27.42 -14.03
N GLU A 301 -1.61 27.06 -15.22
CA GLU A 301 -1.34 25.78 -15.87
C GLU A 301 -0.49 26.01 -17.11
N MET A 302 0.54 25.18 -17.32
CA MET A 302 1.41 25.25 -18.49
C MET A 302 1.61 23.87 -19.11
N ILE A 303 1.82 23.85 -20.42
CA ILE A 303 2.10 22.65 -21.21
C ILE A 303 3.39 22.90 -22.01
N SER A 304 4.24 21.89 -22.11
CA SER A 304 5.43 21.89 -22.98
C SER A 304 5.35 20.77 -23.99
#